data_AF-A0A1V4QPG4-F1
#
_entry.id   AF-A0A1V4QPG4-F1
#
_cell.length_a   1.000
_cell.length_b   1.000
_cell.length_c   1.000
_cell.angle_alpha   90.00
_cell.angle_beta   90.00
_cell.angle_gamma   90.00
#
_symmetry.space_group_name_H-M   'P 1'
#
loop_
_entity.id
_entity.type
_entity.pdbx_description
1 polymer ?
#
loop_
_entity_poly.entity_id
_entity_poly.type
_entity_poly.pdbx_seq_one_letter_code
_entity_poly.pdbx_strand_id
1 'polypeptide(L)' 'MMNWRERIMVDPEICHGQACIKGTRIPVSVIMDNLAEASTTQRS' A
#
# COMPACT_ATOMS: atom_id res chain seq x y z
N MET A 1 -0.52 -2.73 20.02
CA MET A 1 -1.18 -2.70 18.70
C MET A 1 -0.42 -1.69 17.85
N MET A 2 0.09 -2.06 16.67
CA MET A 2 0.77 -1.09 15.79
C MET A 2 -0.26 -0.21 15.07
N ASN A 3 -0.10 1.11 15.14
CA ASN A 3 -0.97 2.07 14.47
C ASN A 3 -0.50 2.33 13.03
N TRP A 4 -0.83 1.41 12.13
CA TRP A 4 -0.40 1.46 10.73
C TRP A 4 -0.90 2.70 9.98
N ARG A 5 -1.98 3.34 10.46
CA ARG A 5 -2.55 4.55 9.84
C ARG A 5 -1.57 5.72 9.83
N GLU A 6 -0.67 5.80 10.80
CA GLU A 6 0.36 6.85 10.85
C GLU A 6 1.43 6.72 9.75
N ARG A 7 1.48 5.55 9.08
CA ARG A 7 2.44 5.24 8.01
C ARG A 7 1.83 5.40 6.61
N ILE A 8 0.55 5.73 6.51
CA ILE A 8 -0.17 5.91 5.23
C ILE A 8 -0.60 7.37 5.11
N MET A 9 -0.44 7.92 3.91
CA MET A 9 -0.86 9.28 3.55
C MET A 9 -1.83 9.22 2.37
N VAL A 10 -2.81 10.10 2.36
CA VAL A 10 -3.72 10.33 1.23
C VAL A 10 -3.65 11.81 0.92
N ASP A 11 -3.19 12.14 -0.28
CA ASP A 11 -3.03 13.52 -0.74
C ASP A 11 -3.57 13.62 -2.17
N PRO A 12 -4.58 14.47 -2.44
CA PRO A 12 -5.20 14.59 -3.76
C PRO A 12 -4.21 15.05 -4.85
N GLU A 13 -3.13 15.73 -4.48
CA GLU A 13 -2.08 16.19 -5.41
C GLU A 13 -1.05 15.08 -5.71
N ILE A 14 -1.00 14.01 -4.89
CA ILE A 14 -0.05 12.90 -5.03
C ILE A 14 -0.79 11.64 -5.46
N CYS A 15 -0.33 11.00 -6.53
CA CYS A 15 -0.93 9.76 -7.04
C CYS A 15 -2.47 9.84 -7.20
N HIS A 16 -3.00 11.01 -7.59
CA HIS A 16 -4.44 11.25 -7.78
C HIS A 16 -5.30 10.98 -6.53
N GLY A 17 -4.77 11.20 -5.33
CA GLY A 17 -5.50 10.91 -4.09
C GLY A 17 -5.47 9.45 -3.67
N GLN A 18 -4.57 8.65 -4.24
CA GLN A 18 -4.37 7.28 -3.79
C GLN A 18 -3.68 7.24 -2.42
N ALA A 19 -3.96 6.18 -1.66
CA ALA A 19 -3.24 5.90 -0.42
C ALA A 19 -1.81 5.49 -0.73
N CYS A 20 -0.84 6.24 -0.22
CA CYS A 20 0.59 6.01 -0.39
C CYS A 20 1.28 5.79 0.96
N ILE A 21 2.39 5.04 0.96
CA ILE A 21 3.23 4.91 2.15
C ILE A 21 3.95 6.24 2.41
N LYS A 22 3.81 6.76 3.64
CA LYS A 22 4.40 8.05 4.06
C LYS A 22 5.91 8.07 3.80
N GLY A 23 6.39 9.15 3.17
CA GLY A 23 7.80 9.31 2.77
C GLY A 23 8.15 8.63 1.44
N THR A 24 7.17 8.04 0.75
CA THR A 24 7.34 7.46 -0.58
C THR A 24 6.22 7.92 -1.51
N ARG A 25 6.39 7.68 -2.81
CA ARG A 25 5.30 7.78 -3.81
C ARG A 25 4.80 6.39 -4.23
N ILE A 26 4.89 5.41 -3.33
CA ILE A 26 4.48 4.04 -3.59
C ILE A 26 3.02 3.87 -3.13
N PRO A 27 2.07 3.58 -4.03
CA PRO A 27 0.69 3.30 -3.66
C PRO A 27 0.58 1.99 -2.87
N VAL A 28 -0.33 1.95 -1.91
CA VAL A 28 -0.64 0.75 -1.13
C VAL A 28 -1.18 -0.38 -2.04
N SER A 29 -1.89 -0.03 -3.11
CA SER A 29 -2.41 -1.00 -4.09
C SER A 29 -1.30 -1.82 -4.72
N VAL A 30 -0.19 -1.19 -5.13
CA VAL A 30 0.97 -1.87 -5.73
C VAL A 30 1.54 -2.93 -4.78
N ILE A 31 1.57 -2.64 -3.48
CA ILE A 31 2.05 -3.61 -2.48
C ILE A 31 1.06 -4.79 -2.35
N MET A 32 -0.24 -4.50 -2.37
CA MET A 32 -1.27 -5.54 -2.31
C MET A 32 -1.32 -6.40 -3.57
N ASP A 33 -1.11 -5.81 -4.75
CA ASP A 33 -1.07 -6.53 -6.03
C ASP A 33 0.15 -7.46 -6.07
N ASN A 34 1.34 -6.95 -5.73
CA ASN A 34 2.54 -7.79 -5.61
C ASN A 34 2.37 -8.91 -4.57
N LEU A 35 1.71 -8.62 -3.46
CA LEU A 35 1.42 -9.65 -2.45
C LEU A 35 0.46 -10.69 -3.00
N ALA A 36 -0.61 -10.28 -3.71
CA ALA A 36 -1.57 -11.19 -4.32
C ALA A 36 -0.91 -12.09 -5.37
N GLU A 37 -0.02 -11.53 -6.19
CA GLU A 37 0.79 -12.30 -7.14
C GLU A 37 1.68 -13.33 -6.43
N ALA A 38 2.38 -12.92 -5.37
CA ALA A 38 3.22 -13.82 -4.56
C ALA A 38 2.40 -14.89 -3.79
N SER A 39 1.15 -14.59 -3.45
CA SER A 39 0.26 -15.47 -2.67
C SER A 39 -0.28 -16.66 -3.47
N THR A 40 -0.02 -16.71 -4.79
CA THR A 40 -0.45 -17.81 -5.66
C THR A 40 0.14 -19.17 -5.24
N THR A 41 1.21 -19.18 -4.44
CA THR A 41 1.91 -20.40 -3.97
C THR A 41 1.80 -20.64 -2.46
N GLN A 42 0.76 -20.13 -1.79
CA GLN A 42 0.43 -20.57 -0.42
C GLN A 42 -0.96 -21.20 -0.35
N ARG A 43 -1.16 -22.25 -1.14
CA ARG A 43 -2.31 -23.14 -0.98
C ARG A 43 -1.94 -24.21 0.06
N SER A 44 -2.48 -24.06 1.27
CA SER A 44 -2.59 -25.13 2.27
C SER A 44 -3.40 -26.30 1.75
#